data_AF-A0A9P9EEC3-F1
#
_entry.id   AF-A0A9P9EEC3-F1
#
_cell.length_a   1.000
_cell.length_b   1.000
_cell.length_c   1.000
_cell.angle_alpha   90.00
_cell.angle_beta   90.00
_cell.angle_gamma   90.00
#
_symmetry.space_group_name_H-M   'P 1'
#
loop_
_entity.id
_entity.type
_entity.pdbx_description
1 polymer ?
#
loop_
_entity_poly.entity_id
_entity_poly.type
_entity_poly.pdbx_seq_one_letter_code
_entity_poly.pdbx_strand_id
1 'polypeptide(L)'
;IDRNTLMVCSGLAKDYFTWHPEKLHLHLPVTYPRKHADGSTQCYTIRQDEAFGHVAREPIIQHLIPWFTAVEKAKQSLETNRDPKKIPRPEIPDSLLEKIHLYAAMLHLEVPRFIQRPLIEALTQQLYRTPLRNCHLTVIERCIARFHSQSTQVLDPVLCLFFGTYAHRTPEDR
;
A
#
# COMPACT_ATOMS: atom_id res chain seq x y z
N ILE A 1 13.54 12.89 4.17
CA ILE A 1 13.81 11.46 4.04
C ILE A 1 14.83 11.31 2.93
N ASP A 2 16.02 10.79 3.23
CA ASP A 2 17.04 10.54 2.23
C ASP A 2 16.59 9.52 1.17
N ARG A 3 17.09 9.72 -0.06
CA ARG A 3 16.82 8.85 -1.21
C ARG A 3 17.22 7.39 -0.93
N ASN A 4 18.37 7.17 -0.29
CA ASN A 4 18.85 5.82 -0.01
C ASN A 4 17.99 5.13 1.06
N THR A 5 17.36 5.90 1.94
CA THR A 5 16.37 5.37 2.89
C THR A 5 15.14 4.87 2.14
N LEU A 6 14.58 5.67 1.23
CA LEU A 6 13.44 5.26 0.41
C LEU A 6 13.74 4.00 -0.41
N MET A 7 14.89 3.95 -1.09
CA MET A 7 15.30 2.80 -1.91
C MET A 7 15.48 1.50 -1.12
N VAL A 8 15.71 1.58 0.20
CA VAL A 8 15.80 0.38 1.05
C VAL A 8 14.41 -0.07 1.52
N CYS A 9 13.50 0.87 1.75
CA CYS A 9 12.19 0.58 2.31
C CYS A 9 11.12 0.29 1.25
N SER A 10 11.36 0.64 -0.01
CA SER A 10 10.39 0.60 -1.10
C SER A 10 11.03 0.05 -2.38
N GLY A 11 10.46 -1.04 -2.92
CA GLY A 11 10.85 -1.60 -4.22
C GLY A 11 10.65 -0.58 -5.35
N LEU A 12 9.48 0.07 -5.37
CA LEU A 12 9.17 1.15 -6.32
C LEU A 12 10.22 2.26 -6.28
N ALA A 13 10.61 2.74 -5.10
CA ALA A 13 11.61 3.79 -4.96
C ALA A 13 12.97 3.32 -5.47
N LYS A 14 13.35 2.08 -5.16
CA LYS A 14 14.59 1.47 -5.65
C LYS A 14 14.62 1.48 -7.17
N ASP A 15 13.59 0.93 -7.79
CA ASP A 15 13.51 0.83 -9.25
C ASP A 15 13.50 2.22 -9.89
N TYR A 16 12.66 3.13 -9.40
CA TYR A 16 12.55 4.49 -9.93
C TYR A 16 13.88 5.26 -9.88
N PHE A 17 14.55 5.29 -8.74
CA PHE A 17 15.80 6.02 -8.59
C PHE A 17 17.01 5.31 -9.22
N THR A 18 16.94 4.00 -9.44
CA THR A 18 17.94 3.27 -10.25
C THR A 18 17.89 3.71 -11.71
N TRP A 19 16.69 3.90 -12.28
CA TRP A 19 16.52 4.34 -13.67
C TRP A 19 16.59 5.87 -13.84
N HIS A 20 16.32 6.64 -12.78
CA HIS A 20 16.33 8.10 -12.79
C HIS A 20 17.17 8.70 -11.64
N PRO A 21 18.51 8.54 -11.69
CA PRO A 21 19.40 8.93 -10.59
C PRO A 21 19.45 10.44 -10.32
N GLU A 22 19.10 11.28 -11.30
CA GLU A 22 19.04 12.73 -11.20
C GLU A 22 17.78 13.25 -10.52
N LYS A 23 16.75 12.40 -10.36
CA LYS A 23 15.49 12.80 -9.75
C LYS A 23 15.60 12.80 -8.23
N LEU A 24 15.01 13.81 -7.62
CA LEU A 24 14.96 14.00 -6.16
C LEU A 24 13.60 13.64 -5.55
N HIS A 25 12.57 13.49 -6.38
CA HIS A 25 11.20 13.27 -5.95
C HIS A 25 10.69 11.95 -6.50
N LEU A 26 10.15 11.12 -5.61
CA LEU A 26 9.38 9.94 -6.00
C LEU A 26 7.92 10.35 -6.11
N HIS A 27 7.35 10.17 -7.31
CA HIS A 27 5.91 10.30 -7.50
C HIS A 27 5.27 8.92 -7.34
N LEU A 28 4.33 8.79 -6.40
CA LEU A 28 3.54 7.56 -6.30
C LEU A 28 2.64 7.44 -7.54
N PRO A 29 2.38 6.22 -8.03
CA PRO A 29 1.49 5.96 -9.16
C PRO A 29 0.02 6.13 -8.73
N VAL A 30 -0.33 7.28 -8.17
CA VAL A 30 -1.71 7.77 -8.03
C VAL A 30 -2.05 8.52 -9.32
N THR A 31 -1.83 7.87 -10.45
CA THR A 31 -2.12 8.44 -11.76
C THR A 31 -3.37 7.81 -12.29
N TYR A 32 -4.41 8.63 -12.46
CA TYR A 32 -5.54 8.28 -13.29
C TYR A 32 -5.02 7.87 -14.67
N PRO A 33 -5.48 6.73 -15.22
CA PRO A 33 -5.13 6.31 -16.55
C PRO A 33 -5.47 7.40 -17.55
N ARG A 34 -4.52 7.67 -18.44
CA ARG A 34 -4.64 8.61 -19.52
C ARG A 34 -4.74 7.80 -20.81
N LYS A 35 -5.79 8.01 -21.60
CA LYS A 35 -5.86 7.50 -22.97
C LYS A 35 -5.69 8.66 -23.95
N HIS A 36 -4.93 8.44 -25.01
CA HIS A 36 -4.90 9.37 -26.13
C HIS A 36 -6.33 9.55 -26.67
N ALA A 37 -6.78 10.80 -26.78
CA ALA A 37 -8.04 11.11 -27.42
C ALA A 37 -7.79 11.18 -28.92
N ASP A 38 -8.20 10.15 -29.66
CA ASP A 38 -8.10 10.16 -31.12
C ASP A 38 -8.92 11.33 -31.68
N GLY A 39 -8.24 12.24 -32.36
CA GLY A 39 -8.89 13.32 -33.14
C GLY A 39 -9.37 14.54 -32.36
N SER A 40 -9.01 14.74 -31.09
CA SER A 40 -9.37 15.96 -30.33
C SER A 40 -8.17 16.87 -30.06
N THR A 41 -8.40 18.18 -29.92
CA THR A 41 -7.36 19.18 -29.53
C THR A 41 -6.83 18.96 -28.10
N GLN A 42 -7.48 18.15 -27.27
CA GLN A 42 -6.95 17.68 -25.99
C GLN A 42 -6.24 16.33 -26.18
N CYS A 43 -4.95 16.27 -25.84
CA CYS A 43 -4.12 15.08 -26.14
C CYS A 43 -4.45 13.85 -25.27
N TYR A 44 -5.24 14.02 -24.20
CA TYR A 44 -5.51 12.98 -23.21
C TYR A 44 -6.92 13.11 -22.63
N THR A 45 -7.62 11.99 -22.44
CA THR A 45 -8.81 11.89 -21.58
C THR A 45 -8.45 11.16 -20.29
N ILE A 46 -8.84 11.76 -19.15
CA ILE A 46 -8.69 11.15 -17.82
C ILE A 46 -9.88 10.21 -17.62
N ARG A 47 -9.64 8.90 -17.53
CA ARG A 47 -10.68 7.93 -17.19
C ARG A 47 -10.69 7.73 -15.68
N GLN A 48 -11.69 8.33 -15.03
CA GLN A 48 -11.85 8.23 -13.58
C GLN A 48 -12.12 6.78 -13.13
N ASP A 49 -12.79 5.97 -13.96
CA ASP A 49 -13.18 4.59 -13.65
C ASP A 49 -12.08 3.53 -13.85
N GLU A 50 -10.95 3.90 -14.45
CA GLU A 50 -9.85 2.97 -14.74
C GLU A 50 -8.71 3.07 -13.71
N ALA A 51 -8.86 3.88 -12.64
CA ALA A 51 -7.80 4.19 -11.69
C ALA A 51 -7.03 2.95 -11.16
N PHE A 52 -5.69 3.03 -11.20
CA PHE A 52 -4.83 2.22 -10.35
C PHE A 52 -5.23 2.50 -8.89
N GLY A 53 -5.21 1.46 -8.04
CA GLY A 53 -5.79 1.48 -6.69
C GLY A 53 -5.66 2.82 -5.95
N HIS A 54 -6.72 3.24 -5.27
CA HIS A 54 -6.72 4.53 -4.57
C HIS A 54 -5.73 4.49 -3.38
N VAL A 55 -4.88 5.52 -3.29
CA VAL A 55 -3.96 5.72 -2.17
C VAL A 55 -4.33 7.01 -1.45
N ALA A 56 -4.72 6.90 -0.18
CA ALA A 56 -5.01 8.05 0.67
C ALA A 56 -3.72 8.73 1.13
N ARG A 57 -3.77 10.05 1.30
CA ARG A 57 -2.62 10.87 1.70
C ARG A 57 -2.31 10.72 3.19
N GLU A 58 -3.35 10.62 4.00
CA GLU A 58 -3.30 10.66 5.46
C GLU A 58 -2.45 9.53 6.04
N PRO A 59 -2.62 8.24 5.64
CA PRO A 59 -1.80 7.15 6.18
C PRO A 59 -0.32 7.25 5.82
N ILE A 60 0.00 7.84 4.65
CA ILE A 60 1.39 8.07 4.26
C ILE A 60 2.03 9.05 5.25
N ILE A 61 1.35 10.16 5.53
CA ILE A 61 1.87 11.21 6.41
C ILE A 61 1.94 10.74 7.86
N GLN A 62 0.91 10.03 8.32
CA GLN A 62 0.79 9.66 9.73
C GLN A 62 1.62 8.43 10.10
N HIS A 63 1.79 7.45 9.20
CA HIS A 63 2.44 6.19 9.54
C HIS A 63 3.73 5.94 8.75
N LEU A 64 3.73 6.19 7.43
CA LEU A 64 4.89 5.85 6.59
C LEU A 64 6.03 6.86 6.71
N ILE A 65 5.75 8.16 6.69
CA ILE A 65 6.78 9.20 6.84
C ILE A 65 7.52 9.07 8.19
N PRO A 66 6.82 8.91 9.33
CA PRO A 66 7.48 8.68 10.61
C PRO A 66 8.30 7.38 10.61
N TRP A 67 7.77 6.32 10.03
CA TRP A 67 8.49 5.06 9.88
C TRP A 67 9.77 5.20 9.06
N PHE A 68 9.73 5.86 7.89
CA PHE A 68 10.93 6.13 7.09
C PHE A 68 11.96 6.94 7.86
N THR A 69 11.52 7.94 8.62
CA THR A 69 12.40 8.75 9.48
C THR A 69 13.04 7.92 10.59
N ALA A 70 12.29 6.96 11.16
CA ALA A 70 12.84 6.03 12.14
C ALA A 70 13.86 5.07 11.52
N VAL A 71 13.62 4.56 10.30
CA VAL A 71 14.59 3.73 9.58
C VAL A 71 15.86 4.54 9.25
N GLU A 72 15.72 5.79 8.85
CA GLU A 72 16.86 6.69 8.57
C GLU A 72 17.75 6.87 9.81
N LYS A 73 17.15 7.16 10.97
CA LYS A 73 17.85 7.24 12.26
C LYS A 73 18.47 5.91 12.68
N ALA A 74 17.76 4.80 12.44
CA ALA A 74 18.28 3.47 12.72
C ALA A 74 19.49 3.12 11.83
N LYS A 75 19.48 3.50 10.55
CA LYS A 75 20.62 3.29 9.65
C LYS A 75 21.86 4.05 10.11
N GLN A 76 21.70 5.32 10.50
CA GLN A 76 22.81 6.13 11.04
C GLN A 76 23.42 5.50 12.31
N SER A 77 22.64 4.70 13.06
CA SER A 77 23.12 3.97 14.25
C SER A 77 23.53 2.50 13.98
N LEU A 78 23.15 1.92 12.84
CA LEU A 78 23.42 0.52 12.46
C LEU A 78 24.71 0.34 11.64
N GLU A 79 25.39 1.41 11.22
CA GLU A 79 26.76 1.33 10.66
C GLU A 79 27.75 0.63 11.63
N THR A 80 27.38 0.47 12.90
CA THR A 80 28.15 -0.25 13.93
C THR A 80 27.68 -1.70 14.21
N ASN A 81 26.52 -2.17 13.72
CA ASN A 81 26.06 -3.54 13.99
C ASN A 81 24.99 -4.03 12.99
N ARG A 82 25.34 -4.99 12.12
CA ARG A 82 24.52 -5.49 11.00
C ARG A 82 23.48 -6.55 11.43
N ASP A 83 22.55 -6.22 12.32
CA ASP A 83 21.47 -7.15 12.67
C ASP A 83 20.14 -6.78 11.98
N PRO A 84 19.69 -7.52 10.94
CA PRO A 84 18.48 -7.20 10.17
C PRO A 84 17.18 -7.29 10.98
N LYS A 85 17.19 -7.85 12.20
CA LYS A 85 16.02 -7.90 13.10
C LYS A 85 15.69 -6.56 13.77
N LYS A 86 16.55 -5.53 13.65
CA LYS A 86 16.37 -4.22 14.28
C LYS A 86 15.68 -3.17 13.40
N ILE A 87 15.21 -3.51 12.19
CA ILE A 87 14.52 -2.55 11.32
C ILE A 87 13.21 -2.12 12.02
N PRO A 88 13.01 -0.82 12.30
CA PRO A 88 11.78 -0.35 12.93
C PRO A 88 10.59 -0.64 12.02
N ARG A 89 9.42 -0.83 12.63
CA ARG A 89 8.18 -1.14 11.92
C ARG A 89 7.23 0.05 11.95
N PRO A 90 6.38 0.21 10.93
CA PRO A 90 5.33 1.21 10.94
C PRO A 90 4.31 0.88 12.04
N GLU A 91 3.81 1.94 12.67
CA GLU A 91 2.72 1.83 13.63
C GLU A 91 1.44 1.37 12.92
N ILE A 92 0.72 0.45 13.55
CA ILE A 92 -0.51 -0.11 12.99
C ILE A 92 -1.68 0.69 13.56
N PRO A 93 -2.50 1.36 12.73
CA PRO A 93 -3.65 2.11 13.21
C PRO A 93 -4.74 1.19 13.75
N ASP A 94 -5.59 1.67 14.67
CA ASP A 94 -6.70 0.90 15.25
C ASP A 94 -7.93 0.81 14.34
N SER A 95 -8.17 1.86 13.55
CA SER A 95 -9.31 1.92 12.63
C SER A 95 -9.14 0.94 11.46
N LEU A 96 -10.21 0.20 11.13
CA LEU A 96 -10.21 -0.70 9.98
C LEU A 96 -9.95 0.06 8.67
N LEU A 97 -10.58 1.22 8.51
CA LEU A 97 -10.44 2.05 7.33
C LEU A 97 -8.99 2.52 7.14
N GLU A 98 -8.34 2.98 8.21
CA GLU A 98 -6.95 3.40 8.17
C GLU A 98 -6.01 2.23 7.87
N LYS A 99 -6.25 1.04 8.42
CA LYS A 99 -5.48 -0.16 8.09
C LYS A 99 -5.56 -0.50 6.60
N ILE A 100 -6.75 -0.41 5.99
CA ILE A 100 -6.95 -0.67 4.56
C ILE A 100 -6.12 0.33 3.72
N HIS A 101 -6.22 1.62 4.03
CA HIS A 101 -5.48 2.64 3.28
C HIS A 101 -3.97 2.57 3.50
N LEU A 102 -3.52 2.26 4.71
CA LEU A 102 -2.10 2.05 5.00
C LEU A 102 -1.57 0.83 4.24
N TYR A 103 -2.33 -0.25 4.20
CA TYR A 103 -1.95 -1.44 3.44
C TYR A 103 -1.85 -1.13 1.93
N ALA A 104 -2.84 -0.41 1.39
CA ALA A 104 -2.80 0.05 0.00
C ALA A 104 -1.57 0.93 -0.29
N ALA A 105 -1.24 1.88 0.59
CA ALA A 105 -0.03 2.68 0.44
C ALA A 105 1.25 1.83 0.44
N MET A 106 1.33 0.82 1.31
CA MET A 106 2.45 -0.14 1.35
C MET A 106 2.55 -1.00 0.09
N LEU A 107 1.42 -1.38 -0.51
CA LEU A 107 1.38 -2.10 -1.79
C LEU A 107 1.94 -1.24 -2.92
N HIS A 108 1.46 0.00 -3.05
CA HIS A 108 1.94 0.92 -4.09
C HIS A 108 3.42 1.28 -3.95
N LEU A 109 3.92 1.33 -2.71
CA LEU A 109 5.35 1.53 -2.43
C LEU A 109 6.18 0.25 -2.54
N GLU A 110 5.56 -0.90 -2.78
CA GLU A 110 6.22 -2.21 -2.78
C GLU A 110 7.07 -2.42 -1.51
N VAL A 111 6.49 -2.08 -0.36
CA VAL A 111 7.14 -2.30 0.93
C VAL A 111 7.37 -3.81 1.12
N PRO A 112 8.55 -4.26 1.60
CA PRO A 112 8.80 -5.69 1.77
C PRO A 112 7.75 -6.43 2.61
N ARG A 113 7.36 -7.64 2.20
CA ARG A 113 6.30 -8.43 2.85
C ARG A 113 6.53 -8.68 4.35
N PHE A 114 7.78 -8.82 4.79
CA PHE A 114 8.08 -9.01 6.22
C PHE A 114 7.76 -7.78 7.08
N ILE A 115 7.75 -6.57 6.49
CA ILE A 115 7.30 -5.33 7.14
C ILE A 115 5.77 -5.23 7.09
N GLN A 116 5.15 -5.62 5.97
CA GLN A 116 3.69 -5.58 5.83
C GLN A 116 2.96 -6.60 6.72
N ARG A 117 3.60 -7.74 7.03
CA ARG A 117 2.97 -8.89 7.69
C ARG A 117 2.17 -8.55 8.97
N PRO A 118 2.67 -7.75 9.93
CA PRO A 118 1.88 -7.39 11.11
C PRO A 118 0.61 -6.63 10.78
N LEU A 119 0.67 -5.72 9.80
CA LEU A 119 -0.51 -4.98 9.33
C LEU A 119 -1.49 -5.92 8.64
N ILE A 120 -1.01 -6.84 7.80
CA ILE A 120 -1.84 -7.86 7.15
C ILE A 120 -2.57 -8.70 8.22
N GLU A 121 -1.85 -9.19 9.22
CA GLU A 121 -2.42 -9.98 10.33
C GLU A 121 -3.46 -9.17 11.13
N ALA A 122 -3.17 -7.91 11.46
CA ALA A 122 -4.12 -7.06 12.17
C ALA A 122 -5.37 -6.73 11.33
N LEU A 123 -5.19 -6.41 10.04
CA LEU A 123 -6.27 -6.11 9.11
C LEU A 123 -7.17 -7.31 8.89
N THR A 124 -6.58 -8.48 8.64
CA THR A 124 -7.32 -9.73 8.43
C THR A 124 -8.12 -10.15 9.65
N GLN A 125 -7.53 -10.09 10.86
CA GLN A 125 -8.24 -10.37 12.10
C GLN A 125 -9.41 -9.40 12.33
N GLN A 126 -9.22 -8.12 12.06
CA GLN A 126 -10.27 -7.12 12.21
C GLN A 126 -11.40 -7.32 11.17
N LEU A 127 -11.06 -7.62 9.91
CA LEU A 127 -12.05 -7.93 8.88
C LEU A 127 -12.91 -9.13 9.25
N TYR A 128 -12.31 -10.20 9.78
CA TYR A 128 -13.03 -11.38 10.22
C TYR A 128 -14.03 -11.09 11.35
N ARG A 129 -13.64 -10.23 12.30
CA ARG A 129 -14.48 -9.87 13.47
C ARG A 129 -15.54 -8.81 13.15
N THR A 130 -15.37 -8.06 12.07
CA THR A 130 -16.27 -6.94 11.71
C THR A 130 -17.42 -7.45 10.85
N PRO A 131 -18.68 -7.09 11.13
CA PRO A 131 -19.82 -7.40 10.26
C PRO A 131 -19.62 -6.85 8.85
N LEU A 132 -20.08 -7.55 7.81
CA LEU A 132 -19.81 -7.21 6.41
C LEU A 132 -20.22 -5.79 6.03
N ARG A 133 -21.37 -5.33 6.54
CA ARG A 133 -21.87 -3.97 6.36
C ARG A 133 -20.89 -2.88 6.82
N ASN A 134 -19.99 -3.21 7.75
CA ASN A 134 -19.00 -2.31 8.33
C ASN A 134 -17.56 -2.62 7.87
N CYS A 135 -17.35 -3.58 6.97
CA CYS A 135 -16.02 -3.96 6.49
C CYS A 135 -15.42 -2.98 5.46
N HIS A 136 -16.11 -1.87 5.14
CA HIS A 136 -15.68 -0.92 4.11
C HIS A 136 -15.34 -1.59 2.76
N LEU A 137 -16.20 -2.50 2.30
CA LEU A 137 -15.96 -3.32 1.10
C LEU A 137 -15.63 -2.48 -0.14
N THR A 138 -16.31 -1.35 -0.34
CA THR A 138 -16.04 -0.41 -1.43
C THR A 138 -14.61 0.16 -1.37
N VAL A 139 -14.06 0.36 -0.18
CA VAL A 139 -12.69 0.85 0.00
C VAL A 139 -11.69 -0.26 -0.29
N ILE A 140 -11.94 -1.49 0.18
CA ILE A 140 -11.13 -2.67 -0.14
C ILE A 140 -11.07 -2.88 -1.67
N GLU A 141 -12.22 -2.78 -2.33
CA GLU A 141 -12.30 -2.89 -3.79
C GLU A 141 -11.47 -1.80 -4.48
N ARG A 142 -11.74 -0.52 -4.16
CA ARG A 142 -11.09 0.63 -4.81
C ARG A 142 -9.59 0.72 -4.54
N CYS A 143 -9.12 0.19 -3.42
CA CYS A 143 -7.71 0.24 -3.04
C CYS A 143 -6.98 -1.05 -3.42
N ILE A 144 -7.36 -2.18 -2.81
CA ILE A 144 -6.59 -3.43 -2.88
C ILE A 144 -6.96 -4.23 -4.13
N ALA A 145 -8.25 -4.45 -4.39
CA ALA A 145 -8.67 -5.24 -5.55
C ALA A 145 -8.31 -4.55 -6.86
N ARG A 146 -8.50 -3.23 -6.95
CA ARG A 146 -8.11 -2.43 -8.13
C ARG A 146 -6.61 -2.41 -8.36
N PHE A 147 -5.79 -2.35 -7.30
CA PHE A 147 -4.34 -2.49 -7.43
C PHE A 147 -3.96 -3.81 -8.14
N HIS A 148 -4.64 -4.91 -7.79
CA HIS A 148 -4.38 -6.22 -8.38
C HIS A 148 -5.11 -6.51 -9.70
N SER A 149 -6.00 -5.62 -10.16
CA SER A 149 -6.88 -5.87 -11.31
C SER A 149 -6.16 -6.21 -12.62
N GLN A 150 -4.91 -5.76 -12.78
CA GLN A 150 -4.08 -6.00 -13.97
C GLN A 150 -2.87 -6.88 -13.66
N SER A 151 -2.76 -7.42 -12.44
CA SER A 151 -1.65 -8.25 -12.00
C SER A 151 -2.08 -9.71 -11.87
N THR A 152 -1.21 -10.65 -12.25
CA THR A 152 -1.41 -12.09 -11.98
C THR A 152 -1.15 -12.47 -10.52
N GLN A 153 -0.90 -11.49 -9.64
CA GLN A 153 -0.81 -11.72 -8.19
C GLN A 153 -2.22 -11.97 -7.63
N VAL A 154 -2.79 -13.13 -7.97
CA VAL A 154 -4.11 -13.62 -7.51
C VAL A 154 -4.11 -13.93 -6.00
N LEU A 155 -2.95 -13.89 -5.35
CA LEU A 155 -2.73 -14.33 -3.97
C LEU A 155 -2.47 -13.17 -2.99
N ASP A 156 -3.22 -12.07 -3.11
CA ASP A 156 -3.18 -11.06 -2.06
C ASP A 156 -3.72 -11.64 -0.74
N PRO A 157 -2.96 -11.61 0.37
CA PRO A 157 -3.35 -12.28 1.61
C PRO A 157 -4.62 -11.72 2.23
N VAL A 158 -4.91 -10.43 2.05
CA VAL A 158 -6.11 -9.79 2.60
C VAL A 158 -7.33 -10.25 1.81
N LEU A 159 -7.26 -10.20 0.46
CA LEU A 159 -8.35 -10.66 -0.40
C LEU A 159 -8.60 -12.18 -0.26
N CYS A 160 -7.54 -13.00 -0.29
CA CYS A 160 -7.65 -14.45 -0.16
C CYS A 160 -8.28 -14.84 1.17
N LEU A 161 -7.88 -14.24 2.29
CA LEU A 161 -8.49 -14.56 3.57
C LEU A 161 -9.92 -14.05 3.65
N PHE A 162 -10.20 -12.84 3.16
CA PHE A 162 -11.55 -12.29 3.17
C PHE A 162 -12.52 -13.20 2.42
N PHE A 163 -12.17 -13.67 1.22
CA PHE A 163 -12.99 -14.61 0.45
C PHE A 163 -13.03 -16.00 1.11
N GLY A 164 -11.89 -16.52 1.56
CA GLY A 164 -11.80 -17.83 2.20
C GLY A 164 -12.61 -17.94 3.50
N THR A 165 -12.79 -16.82 4.21
CA THR A 165 -13.55 -16.78 5.47
C THR A 165 -15.02 -16.39 5.28
N TYR A 166 -15.43 -16.01 4.07
CA TYR A 166 -16.81 -15.58 3.80
C TYR A 166 -17.85 -16.65 4.13
N ALA A 167 -17.57 -17.91 3.79
CA ALA A 167 -18.47 -19.03 4.07
C ALA A 167 -18.66 -19.31 5.56
N HIS A 168 -17.75 -18.85 6.42
CA HIS A 168 -17.83 -19.01 7.88
C HIS A 168 -18.62 -17.89 8.58
N ARG A 169 -19.07 -16.87 7.84
CA ARG A 169 -19.94 -15.83 8.40
C ARG A 169 -21.36 -16.36 8.61
N THR A 170 -22.06 -15.76 9.57
CA THR A 170 -23.45 -16.14 9.85
C THR A 170 -24.37 -15.82 8.66
N PRO A 171 -25.50 -16.53 8.49
CA PRO A 171 -26.46 -16.23 7.43
C PRO A 171 -26.97 -14.78 7.45
N GLU A 172 -27.07 -14.15 8.63
CA GLU A 172 -27.55 -12.78 8.79
C GLU A 172 -26.51 -11.72 8.41
N ASP A 173 -25.23 -12.07 8.44
CA ASP A 173 -24.13 -11.16 8.09
C ASP A 173 -23.81 -11.22 6.58
N ARG A 174 -24.12 -12.33 5.90
CA ARG A 174 -23.95 -12.55 4.45
C ARG A 174 -25.04 -11.88 3.63
#